data_AF-A0A845GF06-F1
#
_entry.id   AF-A0A845GF06-F1
#
_cell.length_a   1.000
_cell.length_b   1.000
_cell.length_c   1.000
_cell.angle_alpha   90.00
_cell.angle_beta   90.00
_cell.angle_gamma   90.00
#
_symmetry.space_group_name_H-M   'P 1'
#
loop_
_entity.id
_entity.type
_entity.pdbx_description
1 polymer ?
#
loop_
_entity_poly.entity_id
_entity_poly.type
_entity_poly.pdbx_seq_one_letter_code
_entity_poly.pdbx_strand_id
1 'polypeptide(L)'
;MRSKKHDIIWPTLEEDAVIMAAALSDPDAFPPTEEELAQFRPWRTRFLAPPGSPTVTLSMEFDRDTIEAFKRQGDNWQQGINAVLREWAVKRGYVADTLGDAYRLAHAGDPSKPD
;
A
#
# COMPACT_ATOMS: atom_id res chain seq x y z
N MET A 1 7.85 -21.97 15.08
CA MET A 1 8.41 -22.16 13.72
C MET A 1 9.69 -21.34 13.60
N ARG A 2 10.85 -21.96 13.32
CA ARG A 2 12.11 -21.23 13.06
C ARG A 2 12.02 -20.63 11.66
N SER A 3 12.17 -19.31 11.54
CA SER A 3 12.36 -18.66 10.24
C SER A 3 13.67 -19.17 9.62
N LYS A 4 13.63 -19.68 8.39
CA LYS A 4 14.85 -19.99 7.62
C LYS A 4 15.53 -18.64 7.34
N LYS A 5 16.69 -18.39 7.95
CA LYS A 5 17.54 -17.26 7.57
C LYS A 5 18.02 -17.53 6.14
N HIS A 6 17.55 -16.72 5.19
CA HIS A 6 18.12 -16.70 3.86
C HIS A 6 19.52 -16.10 3.96
N ASP A 7 20.50 -16.78 3.37
CA ASP A 7 21.85 -16.24 3.23
C ASP A 7 21.81 -15.21 2.10
N ILE A 8 21.80 -13.92 2.46
CA ILE A 8 21.70 -12.81 1.50
C ILE A 8 23.12 -12.36 1.20
N ILE A 9 23.55 -12.56 -0.05
CA ILE A 9 24.82 -12.04 -0.55
C ILE A 9 24.60 -10.57 -0.91
N TRP A 10 25.31 -9.67 -0.23
CA TRP A 10 25.30 -8.25 -0.54
C TRP A 10 26.37 -7.94 -1.58
N PRO A 11 26.08 -7.12 -2.61
CA PRO A 11 27.09 -6.65 -3.54
C PRO A 11 28.21 -5.89 -2.83
N THR A 12 29.41 -6.00 -3.36
CA THR A 12 30.55 -5.14 -3.01
C THR A 12 30.46 -3.80 -3.73
N LEU A 13 31.22 -2.80 -3.29
CA LEU A 13 31.22 -1.46 -3.93
C LEU A 13 31.62 -1.50 -5.41
N GLU A 14 32.52 -2.41 -5.78
CA GLU A 14 32.93 -2.60 -7.18
C GLU A 14 31.78 -3.17 -8.02
N GLU A 15 31.07 -4.17 -7.49
CA GLU A 15 29.91 -4.76 -8.15
C GLU A 15 28.74 -3.77 -8.25
N ASP A 16 28.49 -2.98 -7.21
CA ASP A 16 27.48 -1.92 -7.22
C ASP A 16 27.76 -0.87 -8.31
N ALA A 17 29.04 -0.50 -8.51
CA ALA A 17 29.43 0.43 -9.57
C ALA A 17 29.17 -0.15 -10.97
N VAL A 18 29.44 -1.45 -11.16
CA VAL A 18 29.14 -2.15 -12.43
C VAL A 18 27.63 -2.22 -12.67
N ILE A 19 26.84 -2.52 -11.63
CA ILE A 19 25.36 -2.56 -11.72
C ILE A 19 24.81 -1.17 -12.07
N MET A 20 25.31 -0.11 -11.42
CA MET A 20 24.90 1.26 -11.69
C MET A 20 25.25 1.70 -13.12
N ALA A 21 26.46 1.37 -13.58
CA ALA A 21 26.88 1.69 -14.95
C ALA A 21 26.02 0.96 -16.00
N ALA A 22 25.67 -0.30 -15.74
CA ALA A 22 24.76 -1.06 -16.60
C ALA A 22 23.36 -0.43 -16.65
N ALA A 23 22.79 -0.07 -15.49
CA ALA A 23 21.48 0.59 -15.40
C ALA A 23 21.43 1.94 -16.13
N LEU A 24 22.50 2.75 -16.02
CA LEU A 24 22.60 4.04 -16.73
C LEU A 24 22.80 3.88 -18.25
N SER A 25 23.34 2.75 -18.70
CA SER A 25 23.50 2.46 -20.13
C SER A 25 22.21 2.01 -20.80
N ASP A 26 21.22 1.58 -20.01
CA ASP A 26 19.94 1.08 -20.49
C ASP A 26 18.88 2.19 -20.57
N PRO A 27 18.41 2.58 -21.77
CA PRO A 27 17.41 3.63 -21.93
C PRO A 27 16.03 3.30 -21.35
N ASP A 28 15.71 2.02 -21.09
CA ASP A 28 14.41 1.61 -20.53
C ASP A 28 14.44 1.33 -19.01
N ALA A 29 15.63 1.20 -18.41
CA ALA A 29 15.84 0.79 -17.03
C ALA A 29 16.63 1.82 -16.21
N PHE A 30 16.31 3.11 -16.39
CA PHE A 30 16.96 4.18 -15.63
C PHE A 30 16.70 4.06 -14.11
N PRO A 31 17.75 4.20 -13.27
CA PRO A 31 17.55 4.29 -11.84
C PRO A 31 16.78 5.58 -11.51
N PRO A 32 15.70 5.52 -10.70
CA PRO A 32 14.92 6.70 -10.34
C PRO A 32 15.78 7.66 -9.51
N THR A 33 15.53 8.96 -9.64
CA THR A 33 16.18 9.95 -8.77
C THR A 33 15.66 9.83 -7.33
N GLU A 34 16.36 10.43 -6.37
CA GLU A 34 15.92 10.44 -4.96
C GLU A 34 14.54 11.10 -4.80
N GLU A 35 14.27 12.15 -5.59
CA GLU A 35 12.97 12.85 -5.59
C GLU A 35 11.84 11.99 -6.17
N GLU A 36 12.13 11.17 -7.18
CA GLU A 36 11.18 10.21 -7.75
C GLU A 36 10.93 9.04 -6.81
N LEU A 37 11.98 8.51 -6.20
CA LEU A 37 11.92 7.43 -5.22
C LEU A 37 11.11 7.86 -3.98
N ALA A 38 11.27 9.10 -3.53
CA ALA A 38 10.52 9.66 -2.40
C ALA A 38 9.00 9.76 -2.66
N GLN A 39 8.56 9.78 -3.92
CA GLN A 39 7.14 9.77 -4.27
C GLN A 39 6.51 8.39 -4.13
N PHE A 40 7.32 7.33 -4.05
CA PHE A 40 6.81 5.97 -3.96
C PHE A 40 6.15 5.75 -2.59
N ARG A 41 4.88 5.38 -2.62
CA ARG A 41 4.11 5.07 -1.42
C ARG A 41 4.14 3.56 -1.21
N PRO A 42 4.46 3.08 0.01
CA PRO A 42 4.37 1.65 0.29
C PRO A 42 2.96 1.15 -0.07
N TRP A 43 2.85 0.02 -0.76
CA TRP A 43 1.55 -0.50 -1.21
C TRP A 43 0.48 -0.50 -0.12
N ARG A 44 0.86 -0.79 1.14
CA ARG A 44 -0.06 -0.82 2.29
C ARG A 44 -0.70 0.55 2.59
N THR A 45 -0.05 1.66 2.27
CA THR A 45 -0.59 3.00 2.55
C THR A 45 -1.72 3.40 1.60
N ARG A 46 -1.92 2.69 0.48
CA ARG A 46 -3.05 2.93 -0.43
C ARG A 46 -4.41 2.67 0.23
N PHE A 47 -4.45 1.74 1.18
CA PHE A 47 -5.67 1.34 1.87
C PHE A 47 -5.84 2.06 3.20
N LEU A 48 -4.92 2.94 3.57
CA LEU A 48 -5.15 3.86 4.66
C LEU A 48 -6.10 4.96 4.19
N ALA A 49 -6.88 5.48 5.12
CA ALA A 49 -7.59 6.72 4.88
C ALA A 49 -6.58 7.85 4.60
N PRO A 50 -6.86 8.79 3.69
CA PRO A 50 -6.00 9.95 3.46
C PRO A 50 -5.64 10.67 4.77
N PRO A 51 -4.43 11.24 4.88
CA PRO A 51 -4.05 12.05 6.05
C PRO A 51 -5.10 13.14 6.32
N GLY A 52 -5.53 13.27 7.58
CA GLY A 52 -6.55 14.25 7.97
C GLY A 52 -8.01 13.80 7.76
N SER A 53 -8.24 12.56 7.31
CA SER A 53 -9.60 12.01 7.24
C SER A 53 -10.23 11.96 8.64
N PRO A 54 -11.51 12.37 8.79
CA PRO A 54 -12.19 12.30 10.07
C PRO A 54 -12.26 10.85 10.55
N THR A 55 -11.97 10.63 11.82
CA THR A 55 -12.06 9.32 12.47
C THR A 55 -13.26 9.27 13.41
N VAL A 56 -13.86 8.09 13.52
CA VAL A 56 -14.98 7.83 14.44
C VAL A 56 -14.60 6.65 15.32
N THR A 57 -14.79 6.80 16.62
CA THR A 57 -14.69 5.69 17.57
C THR A 57 -16.00 4.93 17.59
N LEU A 58 -15.94 3.65 17.26
CA LEU A 58 -17.08 2.74 17.32
C LEU A 58 -16.84 1.69 18.41
N SER A 59 -17.92 1.19 19.00
CA SER A 59 -17.89 0.00 19.87
C SER A 59 -18.55 -1.14 19.11
N MET A 60 -17.78 -2.18 18.77
CA MET A 60 -18.28 -3.38 18.10
C MET A 60 -17.57 -4.63 18.62
N GLU A 61 -18.21 -5.78 18.45
CA GLU A 61 -17.65 -7.07 18.85
C GLU A 61 -16.80 -7.66 17.72
N PHE A 62 -15.65 -8.22 18.09
CA PHE A 62 -14.75 -8.93 17.19
C PHE A 62 -14.31 -10.24 17.84
N ASP A 63 -13.97 -11.23 17.01
CA ASP A 63 -13.33 -12.45 17.48
C ASP A 63 -11.99 -12.13 18.16
N ARG A 64 -11.79 -12.72 19.35
CA ARG A 64 -10.57 -12.52 20.15
C ARG A 64 -9.31 -12.86 19.35
N ASP A 65 -9.32 -14.01 18.67
CA ASP A 65 -8.15 -14.50 17.93
C ASP A 65 -7.76 -13.58 16.77
N THR A 66 -8.77 -12.97 16.13
CA THR A 66 -8.57 -11.98 15.08
C THR A 66 -7.89 -10.73 15.63
N ILE A 67 -8.39 -10.16 16.73
CA ILE A 67 -7.80 -8.97 17.35
C ILE A 67 -6.37 -9.24 17.85
N GLU A 68 -6.13 -10.39 18.48
CA GLU A 68 -4.79 -10.76 18.95
C GLU A 68 -3.82 -11.01 17.78
N ALA A 69 -4.29 -11.48 16.63
CA ALA A 69 -3.48 -11.56 15.42
C ALA A 69 -3.04 -10.17 14.92
N PHE A 70 -3.95 -9.19 14.89
CA PHE A 70 -3.61 -7.83 14.48
C PHE A 70 -2.70 -7.12 15.48
N LYS A 71 -2.93 -7.26 16.79
CA LYS A 71 -2.07 -6.68 17.83
C LYS A 71 -0.62 -7.16 17.73
N ARG A 72 -0.38 -8.42 17.35
CA ARG A 72 0.98 -8.95 17.12
C ARG A 72 1.73 -8.27 15.97
N GLN A 73 1.04 -7.53 15.11
CA GLN A 73 1.62 -6.83 13.97
C GLN A 73 2.31 -5.51 14.38
N GLY A 74 2.05 -5.00 15.60
CA GLY A 74 2.70 -3.82 16.19
C GLY A 74 1.72 -2.73 16.63
N ASP A 75 2.27 -1.58 17.02
CA ASP A 75 1.52 -0.47 17.65
C ASP A 75 0.41 0.13 16.78
N ASN A 76 0.52 -0.02 15.45
CA ASN A 76 -0.45 0.50 14.48
C ASN A 76 -1.56 -0.51 14.09
N TRP A 77 -1.81 -1.53 14.91
CA TRP A 77 -2.78 -2.59 14.59
C TRP A 77 -4.21 -2.08 14.32
N GLN A 78 -4.64 -0.99 14.97
CA GLN A 78 -5.94 -0.37 14.69
C GLN A 78 -6.00 0.22 13.28
N GLN A 79 -4.93 0.86 12.81
CA GLN A 79 -4.83 1.34 11.43
C GLN A 79 -4.79 0.17 10.45
N GLY A 80 -4.17 -0.94 10.83
CA GLY A 80 -4.16 -2.19 10.06
C GLY A 80 -5.57 -2.76 9.85
N ILE A 81 -6.38 -2.84 10.91
CA ILE A 81 -7.79 -3.28 10.80
C ILE A 81 -8.57 -2.31 9.92
N ASN A 82 -8.42 -1.00 10.11
CA ASN A 82 -9.10 0.00 9.28
C ASN A 82 -8.74 -0.15 7.80
N ALA A 83 -7.46 -0.44 7.48
CA ALA A 83 -7.02 -0.67 6.10
C ALA A 83 -7.68 -1.90 5.47
N VAL A 84 -7.78 -3.01 6.21
CA VAL A 84 -8.45 -4.24 5.73
C VAL A 84 -9.93 -4.00 5.48
N LEU A 85 -10.62 -3.30 6.40
CA LEU A 85 -12.03 -2.95 6.23
C LEU A 85 -12.24 -2.03 5.03
N ARG A 86 -11.34 -1.06 4.84
CA ARG A 86 -11.38 -0.15 3.68
C ARG A 86 -11.11 -0.88 2.37
N GLU A 87 -10.12 -1.76 2.32
CA GLU A 87 -9.84 -2.60 1.14
C GLU A 87 -11.08 -3.43 0.76
N TRP A 88 -11.70 -4.09 1.75
CA TRP A 88 -12.92 -4.86 1.53
C TRP A 88 -14.07 -3.99 1.01
N ALA A 89 -14.24 -2.80 1.59
CA ALA A 89 -15.27 -1.84 1.18
C ALA A 89 -15.04 -1.31 -0.24
N VAL A 90 -13.79 -1.00 -0.60
CA VAL A 90 -13.40 -0.56 -1.95
C VAL A 90 -13.66 -1.66 -2.98
N LYS A 91 -13.25 -2.89 -2.68
CA LYS A 91 -13.47 -4.04 -3.58
C LYS A 91 -14.96 -4.31 -3.85
N ARG A 92 -15.82 -3.93 -2.91
CA ARG A 92 -17.29 -4.07 -3.02
C ARG A 92 -17.98 -2.80 -3.53
N GLY A 93 -17.24 -1.72 -3.78
CA GLY A 93 -17.79 -0.44 -4.24
C GLY A 93 -18.52 0.38 -3.15
N TYR A 94 -18.38 0.03 -1.88
CA TYR A 94 -18.97 0.81 -0.76
C TYR A 94 -18.18 2.08 -0.47
N VAL A 95 -16.88 2.07 -0.74
CA VAL A 95 -15.99 3.22 -0.53
C VAL A 95 -15.15 3.41 -1.78
N ALA A 96 -14.95 4.68 -2.11
CA ALA A 96 -14.09 5.10 -3.19
C ALA A 96 -12.61 4.70 -2.98
N ASP A 97 -11.97 4.08 -3.99
CA ASP A 97 -10.51 4.08 -4.07
C ASP A 97 -10.12 5.51 -4.43
N THR A 98 -9.43 6.20 -3.53
CA THR A 98 -9.15 7.64 -3.68
C THR A 98 -8.31 7.97 -4.93
N LEU A 99 -7.76 6.98 -5.63
CA LEU A 99 -7.21 7.14 -6.99
C LEU A 99 -8.22 6.87 -8.14
N GLY A 100 -9.26 6.06 -7.93
CA GLY A 100 -10.25 5.71 -8.95
C GLY A 100 -11.51 6.60 -8.95
N ASP A 101 -11.75 7.36 -7.88
CA ASP A 101 -13.03 8.05 -7.67
C ASP A 101 -13.05 9.53 -8.02
N ALA A 102 -11.91 10.17 -8.30
CA ALA A 102 -11.96 11.46 -9.00
C ALA A 102 -12.68 11.31 -10.35
N TYR A 103 -12.57 10.14 -10.99
CA TYR A 103 -13.26 9.82 -12.24
C TYR A 103 -14.73 9.39 -12.03
N ARG A 104 -15.01 8.55 -11.03
CA ARG A 104 -16.36 8.04 -10.76
C ARG A 104 -17.30 9.10 -10.16
N LEU A 105 -16.79 10.00 -9.31
CA LEU A 105 -17.59 11.12 -8.76
C LEU A 105 -17.81 12.23 -9.80
N ALA A 106 -16.87 12.44 -10.74
CA ALA A 106 -17.01 13.43 -11.82
C ALA A 106 -17.99 13.00 -12.92
N HIS A 107 -18.28 11.70 -13.05
CA HIS A 107 -19.15 11.13 -14.08
C HIS A 107 -20.37 10.37 -13.53
N ALA A 108 -20.68 10.53 -12.24
CA ALA A 108 -21.90 9.98 -11.62
C ALA A 108 -23.14 10.72 -12.13
N GLY A 109 -23.57 10.37 -13.33
CA GLY A 109 -24.73 10.95 -14.01
C GLY A 109 -24.88 10.56 -15.48
N ASP A 110 -23.92 9.86 -16.09
CA ASP A 110 -24.06 9.36 -17.46
C ASP A 110 -24.71 7.96 -17.46
N PRO A 111 -25.96 7.80 -17.93
CA PRO A 111 -26.67 6.52 -17.95
C PRO A 111 -26.20 5.56 -19.06
N SER A 112 -25.06 5.81 -19.73
CA SER A 112 -24.71 5.17 -21.00
C SER A 112 -23.77 3.96 -20.94
N LYS A 113 -23.64 3.19 -19.85
CA LYS A 113 -23.04 1.83 -19.99
C LYS A 113 -23.36 0.82 -18.87
N PRO A 114 -23.61 -0.47 -19.20
CA PRO A 114 -24.12 -1.47 -18.26
C PRO A 114 -23.05 -2.42 -17.69
N ASP A 115 -23.44 -3.06 -16.58
CA ASP A 115 -22.92 -4.21 -15.81
C ASP A 115 -21.44 -4.61 -15.92
#